data_AF-A0A0S8KFN1-F1
#
_entry.id   AF-A0A0S8KFN1-F1
#
_cell.length_a   1.000
_cell.length_b   1.000
_cell.length_c   1.000
_cell.angle_alpha   90.00
_cell.angle_beta   90.00
_cell.angle_gamma   90.00
#
_symmetry.space_group_name_H-M   'P 1'
#
loop_
_entity.id
_entity.type
_entity.pdbx_description
1 polymer ?
#
loop_
_entity_poly.entity_id
_entity_poly.type
_entity_poly.pdbx_seq_one_letter_code
_entity_poly.pdbx_strand_id
1 'polypeptide(L)'
;DVETAVNIARKLQERCLYVFMSAHNNGTTFAEQLVEGGVQLGWETRLVPFGREITSAIYSLGFASRAALSFGGVQPGDFRRNLLYNKNRIFAFVLALGEVTDEWYATAAGAINYGFPTIADSDIPEILPTGVCTYEHVVSQIPHEQIVEKAIEVRGLKIKITEIPIPVSVSPAFEGERIRKEDMQCEFGGQRTPAFEWLRMRDISEVEDGNVEVIGPDIDSVEAGGKLPLGIIVEVAGRKMQDDFEPVLERQIHTFTNEAQGIWHMGQRDINWVRISKDAAKAGFMLEHIGKLLHAKYHDEYSNIVDKVQVKIYTDEKKVVKLREQAQAIFAERDARLAGMQDEDVETFYSCTLCQSFAPNHVCVVSPERPGLCGAYSWLDCRAAYEITPSGPNQPISKGNMIEHTVGQWDRINAFVLKASGGNIERMSQYSMIVDPMTSCGCFECIATVLPSTGGIMIVNREYIEMTPCGMKFSTLAGTVGGGQQTPGFIGHSKHYINSKKFIAAEGGIQRIVWMPTMLKEEIKDAFIKRAEDVGLDGESFLEMIADETSATTEEEVLEFITKAGHPATTMEPMF
;
A
#
# COMPACT_ATOMS: atom_id res chain seq x y z
N ASP A 1 12.60 26.37 -18.23
CA ASP A 1 13.87 25.73 -17.81
C ASP A 1 13.55 24.53 -16.91
N VAL A 2 14.55 23.73 -16.53
CA VAL A 2 14.37 22.49 -15.75
C VAL A 2 13.79 22.76 -14.36
N GLU A 3 14.27 23.79 -13.66
CA GLU A 3 13.82 24.12 -12.30
C GLU A 3 12.35 24.49 -12.29
N THR A 4 11.94 25.33 -13.24
CA THR A 4 10.52 25.70 -13.42
C THR A 4 9.65 24.49 -13.75
N ALA A 5 10.12 23.59 -14.61
CA ALA A 5 9.36 22.39 -14.97
C ALA A 5 9.14 21.47 -13.75
N VAL A 6 10.20 21.23 -12.97
CA VAL A 6 10.13 20.47 -11.72
C VAL A 6 9.14 21.10 -10.74
N ASN A 7 9.20 22.42 -10.55
CA ASN A 7 8.28 23.12 -9.65
C ASN A 7 6.81 22.94 -10.07
N ILE A 8 6.49 23.14 -11.36
CA ILE A 8 5.14 22.91 -11.89
C ILE A 8 4.67 21.46 -11.63
N ALA A 9 5.51 20.47 -11.92
CA ALA A 9 5.17 19.06 -11.72
C ALA A 9 4.91 18.74 -10.24
N ARG A 10 5.75 19.25 -9.33
CA ARG A 10 5.58 19.06 -7.87
C ARG A 10 4.30 19.71 -7.37
N LYS A 11 4.01 20.95 -7.78
CA LYS A 11 2.73 21.61 -7.47
C LYS A 11 1.52 20.78 -7.93
N LEU A 12 1.57 20.20 -9.14
CA LEU A 12 0.50 19.32 -9.64
C LEU A 12 0.37 18.03 -8.81
N GLN A 13 1.49 17.42 -8.40
CA GLN A 13 1.51 16.23 -7.55
C GLN A 13 0.95 16.51 -6.14
N GLU A 14 1.30 17.63 -5.52
CA GLU A 14 0.75 18.06 -4.21
C GLU A 14 -0.77 18.22 -4.25
N ARG A 15 -1.33 18.54 -5.41
CA ARG A 15 -2.78 18.61 -5.65
C ARG A 15 -3.39 17.27 -6.04
N CYS A 16 -2.61 16.19 -5.94
CA CYS A 16 -2.99 14.81 -6.26
C CYS A 16 -3.44 14.62 -7.72
N LEU A 17 -2.95 15.47 -8.64
CA LEU A 17 -3.33 15.45 -10.05
C LEU A 17 -2.49 14.45 -10.85
N TYR A 18 -3.12 13.80 -11.83
CA TYR A 18 -2.40 13.09 -12.88
C TYR A 18 -1.91 14.08 -13.94
N VAL A 19 -0.63 13.99 -14.29
CA VAL A 19 0.01 14.82 -15.31
C VAL A 19 0.36 13.95 -16.50
N PHE A 20 -0.38 14.13 -17.59
CA PHE A 20 -0.12 13.46 -18.86
C PHE A 20 0.75 14.35 -19.75
N MET A 21 1.99 13.93 -19.99
CA MET A 21 3.00 14.75 -20.66
C MET A 21 3.15 14.33 -22.12
N SER A 22 2.98 15.30 -23.01
CA SER A 22 3.02 15.11 -24.46
C SER A 22 3.68 16.32 -25.12
N ALA A 23 4.07 16.14 -26.38
CA ALA A 23 4.65 17.17 -27.23
C ALA A 23 6.05 17.64 -26.80
N HIS A 24 6.71 18.33 -27.72
CA HIS A 24 8.04 18.88 -27.55
C HIS A 24 8.04 20.33 -28.04
N ASN A 25 8.90 21.14 -27.44
CA ASN A 25 9.15 22.51 -27.86
C ASN A 25 10.67 22.75 -27.79
N ASN A 26 11.24 23.36 -28.82
CA ASN A 26 12.69 23.66 -28.88
C ASN A 26 13.61 22.46 -28.57
N GLY A 27 13.23 21.28 -29.07
CA GLY A 27 14.04 20.05 -28.97
C GLY A 27 13.91 19.27 -27.66
N THR A 28 13.23 19.79 -26.64
CA THR A 28 13.00 19.13 -25.36
C THR A 28 11.51 18.93 -25.07
N THR A 29 11.19 18.10 -24.09
CA THR A 29 9.84 17.87 -23.57
C THR A 29 9.78 18.19 -22.09
N PHE A 30 8.57 18.43 -21.57
CA PHE A 30 8.37 18.58 -20.13
C PHE A 30 8.88 17.33 -19.37
N ALA A 31 8.63 16.12 -19.91
CA ALA A 31 9.12 14.88 -19.33
C ALA A 31 10.66 14.80 -19.28
N GLU A 32 11.35 15.23 -20.34
CA GLU A 32 12.81 15.22 -20.39
C GLU A 32 13.43 16.23 -19.41
N GLN A 33 12.81 17.40 -19.28
CA GLN A 33 13.19 18.38 -18.26
C GLN A 33 13.05 17.82 -16.85
N LEU A 34 11.97 17.06 -16.58
CA LEU A 34 11.78 16.40 -15.28
C LEU A 34 12.83 15.30 -15.02
N VAL A 35 13.16 14.50 -16.02
CA VAL A 35 14.23 13.48 -15.91
C VAL A 35 15.59 14.13 -15.66
N GLU A 36 15.90 15.22 -16.37
CA GLU A 36 17.12 16.01 -16.14
C GLU A 36 17.16 16.59 -14.71
N GLY A 37 16.01 16.98 -14.18
CA GLY A 37 15.83 17.43 -12.79
C GLY A 37 15.79 16.31 -11.74
N GLY A 38 16.03 15.05 -12.11
CA GLY A 38 16.02 13.92 -11.18
C GLY A 38 14.64 13.48 -10.68
N VAL A 39 13.57 13.87 -11.36
CA VAL A 39 12.18 13.50 -10.97
C VAL A 39 11.81 12.14 -11.55
N GLN A 40 11.32 11.24 -10.69
CA GLN A 40 10.81 9.94 -11.11
C GLN A 40 9.47 10.08 -11.84
N LEU A 41 9.41 9.57 -13.06
CA LEU A 41 8.20 9.51 -13.88
C LEU A 41 7.53 8.13 -13.78
N GLY A 42 6.21 8.09 -13.98
CA GLY A 42 5.45 6.86 -14.01
C GLY A 42 4.00 7.02 -13.56
N TRP A 43 3.24 5.93 -13.66
CA TRP A 43 1.87 5.85 -13.16
C TRP A 43 1.81 6.00 -11.63
N GLU A 44 2.77 5.43 -10.93
CA GLU A 44 2.89 5.49 -9.45
C GLU A 44 3.09 6.94 -8.99
N THR A 45 3.99 7.69 -9.62
CA THR A 45 4.24 9.11 -9.31
C THR A 45 3.23 10.06 -9.94
N ARG A 46 2.26 9.54 -10.71
CA ARG A 46 1.25 10.31 -11.47
C ARG A 46 1.81 11.25 -12.55
N LEU A 47 3.09 11.13 -12.88
CA LEU A 47 3.77 11.88 -13.94
C LEU A 47 3.99 10.96 -15.13
N VAL A 48 3.04 10.91 -16.07
CA VAL A 48 2.99 9.89 -17.12
C VAL A 48 3.37 10.49 -18.47
N PRO A 49 4.54 10.13 -19.05
CA PRO A 49 4.92 10.55 -20.39
C PRO A 49 4.21 9.70 -21.45
N PHE A 50 3.51 10.34 -22.38
CA PHE A 50 2.85 9.66 -23.50
C PHE A 50 3.64 9.72 -24.81
N GLY A 51 4.41 10.78 -25.05
CA GLY A 51 5.27 10.84 -26.23
C GLY A 51 5.77 12.24 -26.56
N ARG A 52 6.82 12.31 -27.39
CA ARG A 52 7.42 13.57 -27.83
C ARG A 52 6.56 14.34 -28.85
N GLU A 53 5.71 13.65 -29.59
CA GLU A 53 4.87 14.27 -30.61
C GLU A 53 3.55 14.76 -30.02
N ILE A 54 3.02 15.86 -30.56
CA ILE A 54 1.71 16.42 -30.13
C ILE A 54 0.57 15.43 -30.32
N THR A 55 0.67 14.55 -31.33
CA THR A 55 -0.30 13.49 -31.58
C THR A 55 -0.48 12.54 -30.40
N SER A 56 0.52 12.40 -29.52
CA SER A 56 0.42 11.59 -28.30
C SER A 56 -0.57 12.15 -27.27
N ALA A 57 -0.93 13.43 -27.34
CA ALA A 57 -1.94 14.03 -26.46
C ALA A 57 -3.33 13.37 -26.61
N ILE A 58 -3.57 12.67 -27.72
CA ILE A 58 -4.80 11.88 -27.92
C ILE A 58 -4.97 10.80 -26.85
N TYR A 59 -3.88 10.27 -26.29
CA TYR A 59 -3.95 9.24 -25.25
C TYR A 59 -4.58 9.78 -23.96
N SER A 60 -4.39 11.07 -23.64
CA SER A 60 -5.04 11.75 -22.51
C SER A 60 -6.55 11.84 -22.69
N LEU A 61 -7.02 12.29 -23.87
CA LEU A 61 -8.45 12.35 -24.18
C LEU A 61 -9.08 10.97 -24.31
N GLY A 62 -8.33 9.99 -24.84
CA GLY A 62 -8.72 8.59 -24.89
C GLY A 62 -8.84 7.96 -23.50
N PHE A 63 -8.00 8.35 -22.54
CA PHE A 63 -8.13 7.96 -21.14
C PHE A 63 -9.42 8.50 -20.53
N ALA A 64 -9.70 9.80 -20.70
CA ALA A 64 -10.92 10.44 -20.24
C ALA A 64 -12.19 9.82 -20.86
N SER A 65 -12.14 9.53 -22.15
CA SER A 65 -13.21 8.80 -22.87
C SER A 65 -13.47 7.43 -22.28
N ARG A 66 -12.42 6.66 -21.97
CA ARG A 66 -12.53 5.34 -21.33
C ARG A 66 -13.11 5.44 -19.92
N ALA A 67 -12.77 6.47 -19.15
CA ALA A 67 -13.37 6.68 -17.84
C ALA A 67 -14.90 6.83 -17.90
N ALA A 68 -15.43 7.52 -18.92
CA ALA A 68 -16.87 7.63 -19.14
C ALA A 68 -17.52 6.29 -19.52
N LEU A 69 -16.85 5.46 -20.31
CA LEU A 69 -17.34 4.13 -20.69
C LEU A 69 -17.33 3.17 -19.49
N SER A 70 -16.19 3.09 -18.79
CA SER A 70 -15.96 2.15 -17.70
C SER A 70 -16.71 2.50 -16.42
N PHE A 71 -16.68 3.77 -16.00
CA PHE A 71 -17.25 4.20 -14.72
C PHE A 71 -18.57 4.94 -14.89
N GLY A 72 -18.75 5.65 -16.00
CA GLY A 72 -19.99 6.36 -16.31
C GLY A 72 -21.06 5.48 -16.96
N GLY A 73 -20.75 4.25 -17.35
CA GLY A 73 -21.66 3.35 -18.06
C GLY A 73 -22.13 3.88 -19.41
N VAL A 74 -21.40 4.84 -20.00
CA VAL A 74 -21.72 5.42 -21.31
C VAL A 74 -21.54 4.34 -22.38
N GLN A 75 -22.53 4.19 -23.27
CA GLN A 75 -22.48 3.18 -24.32
C GLN A 75 -21.55 3.62 -25.46
N PRO A 76 -20.78 2.69 -26.07
CA PRO A 76 -20.01 2.99 -27.27
C PRO A 76 -20.88 3.62 -28.36
N GLY A 77 -20.41 4.73 -28.96
CA GLY A 77 -21.14 5.51 -29.97
C GLY A 77 -21.98 6.67 -29.42
N ASP A 78 -22.28 6.73 -28.12
CA ASP A 78 -22.98 7.86 -27.50
C ASP A 78 -22.00 9.00 -27.15
N PHE A 79 -21.53 9.71 -28.19
CA PHE A 79 -20.54 10.78 -28.03
C PHE A 79 -21.04 11.90 -27.11
N ARG A 80 -22.35 12.22 -27.17
CA ARG A 80 -22.92 13.32 -26.38
C ARG A 80 -22.85 13.03 -24.88
N ARG A 81 -23.25 11.83 -24.46
CA ARG A 81 -23.11 11.44 -23.04
C ARG A 81 -21.66 11.32 -22.62
N ASN A 82 -20.77 10.89 -23.51
CA ASN A 82 -19.34 10.83 -23.22
C ASN A 82 -18.76 12.22 -22.92
N LEU A 83 -19.01 13.20 -23.79
CA LEU A 83 -18.55 14.59 -23.59
C LEU A 83 -19.17 15.22 -22.33
N LEU A 84 -20.47 15.01 -22.08
CA LEU A 84 -21.13 15.51 -20.87
C LEU A 84 -20.60 14.84 -19.59
N TYR A 85 -20.27 13.55 -19.62
CA TYR A 85 -19.64 12.88 -18.49
C TYR A 85 -18.28 13.53 -18.19
N ASN A 86 -17.44 13.69 -19.22
CA ASN A 86 -16.13 14.30 -19.07
C ASN A 86 -16.20 15.72 -18.50
N LYS A 87 -17.06 16.56 -19.06
CA LYS A 87 -17.29 17.93 -18.55
C LYS A 87 -17.63 17.96 -17.06
N ASN A 88 -18.49 17.05 -16.60
CA ASN A 88 -19.06 17.11 -15.25
C ASN A 88 -18.33 16.25 -14.21
N ARG A 89 -17.55 15.25 -14.63
CA ARG A 89 -16.95 14.24 -13.74
C ARG A 89 -15.44 14.13 -13.84
N ILE A 90 -14.85 14.52 -14.97
CA ILE A 90 -13.39 14.47 -15.17
C ILE A 90 -12.84 15.89 -15.08
N PHE A 91 -12.20 16.20 -13.97
CA PHE A 91 -11.63 17.52 -13.70
C PHE A 91 -10.24 17.66 -14.33
N ALA A 92 -10.18 17.67 -15.66
CA ALA A 92 -8.95 17.84 -16.43
C ALA A 92 -8.84 19.23 -17.07
N PHE A 93 -7.61 19.67 -17.29
CA PHE A 93 -7.23 20.90 -17.99
C PHE A 93 -5.95 20.66 -18.81
N VAL A 94 -5.69 21.50 -19.80
CA VAL A 94 -4.47 21.48 -20.63
C VAL A 94 -3.55 22.60 -20.17
N LEU A 95 -2.29 22.26 -19.90
CA LEU A 95 -1.21 23.25 -19.75
C LEU A 95 -0.42 23.27 -21.06
N ALA A 96 -0.53 24.36 -21.82
CA ALA A 96 0.24 24.60 -23.02
C ALA A 96 1.50 25.41 -22.65
N LEU A 97 2.63 24.71 -22.49
CA LEU A 97 3.90 25.31 -22.05
C LEU A 97 4.83 25.51 -23.26
N GLY A 98 5.19 26.77 -23.54
CA GLY A 98 6.04 27.18 -24.65
C GLY A 98 5.27 27.72 -25.86
N GLU A 99 5.95 27.77 -27.01
CA GLU A 99 5.35 28.22 -28.27
C GLU A 99 4.29 27.23 -28.76
N VAL A 100 3.06 27.73 -28.90
CA VAL A 100 1.89 26.95 -29.35
C VAL A 100 1.82 27.00 -30.87
N THR A 101 2.08 25.86 -31.51
CA THR A 101 1.98 25.71 -32.97
C THR A 101 0.53 25.49 -33.43
N ASP A 102 0.27 25.61 -34.73
CA ASP A 102 -1.05 25.33 -35.32
C ASP A 102 -1.57 23.92 -34.98
N GLU A 103 -0.68 22.93 -34.89
CA GLU A 103 -1.03 21.56 -34.50
C GLU A 103 -1.44 21.48 -33.02
N TRP A 104 -0.77 22.25 -32.15
CA TRP A 104 -1.14 22.34 -30.74
C TRP A 104 -2.50 23.03 -30.58
N TYR A 105 -2.76 24.11 -31.32
CA TYR A 105 -4.09 24.76 -31.36
C TYR A 105 -5.18 23.77 -31.73
N ALA A 106 -5.00 23.05 -32.85
CA ALA A 106 -5.99 22.09 -33.33
C ALA A 106 -6.23 20.96 -32.30
N THR A 107 -5.17 20.47 -31.66
CA THR A 107 -5.25 19.39 -30.68
C THR A 107 -5.91 19.85 -29.38
N ALA A 108 -5.54 21.01 -28.85
CA ALA A 108 -6.11 21.59 -27.63
C ALA A 108 -7.59 21.98 -27.81
N ALA A 109 -8.00 22.43 -29.01
CA ALA A 109 -9.41 22.64 -29.33
C ALA A 109 -10.25 21.35 -29.21
N GLY A 110 -9.64 20.18 -29.45
CA GLY A 110 -10.25 18.90 -29.16
C GLY A 110 -10.59 18.71 -27.68
N ALA A 111 -9.70 19.12 -26.77
CA ALA A 111 -9.90 19.03 -25.32
C ALA A 111 -11.01 19.96 -24.82
N ILE A 112 -11.16 21.14 -25.43
CA ILE A 112 -12.26 22.07 -25.13
C ILE A 112 -13.62 21.38 -25.29
N ASN A 113 -13.81 20.53 -26.31
CA ASN A 113 -15.07 19.80 -26.50
C ASN A 113 -15.43 18.86 -25.34
N TYR A 114 -14.43 18.38 -24.60
CA TYR A 114 -14.60 17.56 -23.40
C TYR A 114 -14.90 18.40 -22.14
N GLY A 115 -14.91 19.73 -22.29
CA GLY A 115 -15.04 20.69 -21.19
C GLY A 115 -13.73 20.94 -20.44
N PHE A 116 -12.59 20.61 -21.06
CA PHE A 116 -11.26 20.81 -20.47
C PHE A 116 -10.68 22.14 -20.97
N PRO A 117 -10.45 23.12 -20.09
CA PRO A 117 -9.89 24.41 -20.48
C PRO A 117 -8.39 24.29 -20.77
N THR A 118 -7.87 25.20 -21.58
CA THR A 118 -6.45 25.34 -21.88
C THR A 118 -5.89 26.58 -21.20
N ILE A 119 -4.78 26.41 -20.50
CA ILE A 119 -4.03 27.48 -19.86
C ILE A 119 -2.65 27.51 -20.51
N ALA A 120 -2.29 28.65 -21.09
CA ALA A 120 -1.03 28.85 -21.77
C ALA A 120 -0.14 29.86 -21.05
N ASP A 121 1.16 29.60 -21.06
CA ASP A 121 2.18 30.57 -20.65
C ASP A 121 2.49 31.59 -21.76
N SER A 122 2.32 31.20 -23.01
CA SER A 122 2.52 32.04 -24.19
C SER A 122 1.34 32.97 -24.49
N ASP A 123 1.62 34.03 -25.23
CA ASP A 123 0.62 34.98 -25.71
C ASP A 123 -0.14 34.39 -26.90
N ILE A 124 -1.29 33.78 -26.60
CA ILE A 124 -2.22 33.21 -27.58
C ILE A 124 -3.61 33.81 -27.43
N PRO A 125 -4.45 33.81 -28.48
CA PRO A 125 -5.82 34.30 -28.38
C PRO A 125 -6.63 33.57 -27.31
N GLU A 126 -7.29 34.33 -26.45
CA GLU A 126 -8.14 33.81 -25.38
C GLU A 126 -9.55 33.44 -25.86
N ILE A 127 -10.17 32.50 -25.15
CA ILE A 127 -11.57 32.12 -25.32
C ILE A 127 -12.21 32.15 -23.92
N LEU A 128 -12.53 33.37 -23.48
CA LEU A 128 -13.12 33.66 -22.17
C LEU A 128 -14.62 33.30 -22.00
N PRO A 129 -15.47 33.21 -23.05
CA PRO A 129 -16.87 32.88 -22.86
C PRO A 129 -17.08 31.51 -22.24
N THR A 130 -17.99 31.38 -21.26
CA THR A 130 -18.36 30.09 -20.66
C THR A 130 -19.30 29.27 -21.56
N GLY A 131 -19.38 27.95 -21.36
CA GLY A 131 -20.42 27.13 -22.01
C GLY A 131 -20.02 25.68 -22.25
N VAL A 132 -18.90 25.45 -22.95
CA VAL A 132 -18.36 24.09 -23.12
C VAL A 132 -17.54 23.73 -21.88
N CYS A 133 -16.57 24.57 -21.51
CA CYS A 133 -15.89 24.50 -20.21
C CYS A 133 -16.76 25.08 -19.08
N THR A 134 -16.32 24.85 -17.83
CA THR A 134 -17.01 25.35 -16.63
C THR A 134 -16.95 26.87 -16.52
N TYR A 135 -15.74 27.43 -16.69
CA TYR A 135 -15.51 28.87 -16.81
C TYR A 135 -14.93 29.16 -18.20
N GLU A 136 -13.76 29.78 -18.29
CA GLU A 136 -13.08 30.10 -19.54
C GLU A 136 -12.59 28.83 -20.26
N HIS A 137 -12.52 28.86 -21.59
CA HIS A 137 -12.04 27.74 -22.41
C HIS A 137 -10.54 27.86 -22.70
N VAL A 138 -10.05 29.08 -22.92
CA VAL A 138 -8.63 29.35 -23.13
C VAL A 138 -8.25 30.63 -22.38
N VAL A 139 -7.24 30.52 -21.52
CA VAL A 139 -6.62 31.64 -20.80
C VAL A 139 -5.13 31.63 -21.13
N SER A 140 -4.55 32.79 -21.45
CA SER A 140 -3.17 32.88 -21.92
C SER A 140 -2.33 33.86 -21.10
N GLN A 141 -1.04 33.95 -21.41
CA GLN A 141 -0.07 34.82 -20.71
C GLN A 141 -0.01 34.58 -19.19
N ILE A 142 -0.20 33.34 -18.74
CA ILE A 142 -0.16 33.03 -17.31
C ILE A 142 1.30 32.75 -16.87
N PRO A 143 1.83 33.49 -15.88
CA PRO A 143 3.16 33.23 -15.35
C PRO A 143 3.29 31.80 -14.79
N HIS A 144 4.45 31.15 -15.01
CA HIS A 144 4.69 29.76 -14.57
C HIS A 144 4.46 29.55 -13.07
N GLU A 145 4.75 30.55 -12.24
CA GLU A 145 4.52 30.51 -10.79
C GLU A 145 3.04 30.40 -10.39
N GLN A 146 2.12 30.85 -11.25
CA GLN A 146 0.67 30.92 -11.00
C GLN A 146 -0.13 29.98 -11.90
N ILE A 147 0.52 29.29 -12.84
CA ILE A 147 -0.16 28.56 -13.91
C ILE A 147 -0.98 27.38 -13.40
N VAL A 148 -0.51 26.72 -12.34
CA VAL A 148 -1.20 25.58 -11.72
C VAL A 148 -2.44 26.07 -10.98
N GLU A 149 -2.31 27.12 -10.17
CA GLU A 149 -3.39 27.74 -9.43
C GLU A 149 -4.48 28.25 -10.37
N LYS A 150 -4.08 28.92 -11.48
CA LYS A 150 -5.03 29.40 -12.48
C LYS A 150 -5.75 28.25 -13.18
N ALA A 151 -5.05 27.17 -13.52
CA ALA A 151 -5.67 26.01 -14.15
C ALA A 151 -6.71 25.31 -13.25
N ILE A 152 -6.41 25.21 -11.96
CA ILE A 152 -7.32 24.71 -10.92
C ILE A 152 -8.58 25.59 -10.82
N GLU A 153 -8.39 26.92 -10.77
CA GLU A 153 -9.46 27.92 -10.71
C GLU A 153 -10.38 27.82 -11.93
N VAL A 154 -9.81 27.92 -13.14
CA VAL A 154 -10.55 27.92 -14.42
C VAL A 154 -11.28 26.60 -14.65
N ARG A 155 -10.71 25.47 -14.21
CA ARG A 155 -11.40 24.18 -14.28
C ARG A 155 -12.45 24.02 -13.18
N GLY A 156 -12.38 24.81 -12.10
CA GLY A 156 -13.29 24.75 -10.96
C GLY A 156 -12.99 23.60 -9.99
N LEU A 157 -11.71 23.18 -9.88
CA LEU A 157 -11.30 22.19 -8.90
C LEU A 157 -11.34 22.80 -7.50
N LYS A 158 -12.09 22.19 -6.59
CA LYS A 158 -12.03 22.49 -5.16
C LYS A 158 -11.03 21.53 -4.53
N ILE A 159 -9.80 21.98 -4.32
CA ILE A 159 -8.78 21.17 -3.67
C ILE A 159 -8.76 21.53 -2.19
N LYS A 160 -8.93 20.51 -1.35
CA LYS A 160 -8.61 20.59 0.08
C LYS A 160 -7.08 20.51 0.15
N ILE A 161 -6.41 21.66 0.18
CA ILE A 161 -4.95 21.69 0.40
C ILE A 161 -4.78 21.83 1.91
N THR A 162 -4.50 20.73 2.58
CA THR A 162 -4.01 20.78 3.96
C THR A 162 -2.53 21.09 3.86
N GLU A 163 -2.14 22.35 4.09
CA GLU A 163 -0.72 22.73 4.13
C GLU A 163 -0.11 22.09 5.38
N ILE A 164 0.77 21.10 5.18
CA ILE A 164 1.46 20.38 6.26
C ILE A 164 2.83 21.05 6.45
N PRO A 165 3.18 21.53 7.65
CA PRO A 165 4.39 22.32 7.89
C PRO A 165 5.65 21.42 7.96
N ILE A 166 6.00 20.81 6.83
CA ILE A 166 7.19 19.98 6.66
C ILE A 166 7.95 20.40 5.39
N PRO A 167 9.28 20.14 5.29
CA PRO A 167 10.13 20.67 4.22
C PRO A 167 10.07 19.87 2.91
N VAL A 168 9.18 18.89 2.81
CA VAL A 168 9.00 18.03 1.62
C VAL A 168 7.54 18.04 1.19
N SER A 169 7.29 17.85 -0.09
CA SER A 169 5.92 17.75 -0.60
C SER A 169 5.21 16.51 -0.01
N VAL A 170 3.91 16.65 0.26
CA VAL A 170 3.05 15.55 0.73
C VAL A 170 1.97 15.28 -0.30
N SER A 171 1.84 14.03 -0.71
CA SER A 171 0.81 13.58 -1.65
C SER A 171 0.72 12.05 -1.66
N PRO A 172 -0.49 11.48 -1.86
CA PRO A 172 -0.66 10.07 -2.21
C PRO A 172 0.15 9.62 -3.44
N ALA A 173 0.63 10.54 -4.27
CA ALA A 173 1.50 10.22 -5.40
C ALA A 173 2.90 9.72 -4.99
N PHE A 174 3.34 9.99 -3.76
CA PHE A 174 4.67 9.59 -3.29
C PHE A 174 4.69 8.21 -2.61
N GLU A 175 3.52 7.60 -2.35
CA GLU A 175 3.42 6.34 -1.58
C GLU A 175 4.24 5.17 -2.18
N GLY A 176 4.40 5.17 -3.51
CA GLY A 176 5.15 4.14 -4.24
C GLY A 176 6.65 4.37 -4.38
N GLU A 177 7.20 5.49 -3.87
CA GLU A 177 8.64 5.80 -4.00
C GLU A 177 9.51 4.72 -3.33
N ARG A 178 10.64 4.39 -3.97
CA ARG A 178 11.60 3.41 -3.43
C ARG A 178 12.92 4.10 -3.15
N ILE A 179 13.40 4.01 -1.91
CA ILE A 179 14.70 4.55 -1.51
C ILE A 179 15.73 3.42 -1.53
N ARG A 180 16.66 3.49 -2.48
CA ARG A 180 17.77 2.53 -2.59
C ARG A 180 18.89 2.88 -1.61
N LYS A 181 19.83 1.95 -1.43
CA LYS A 181 20.90 2.09 -0.42
C LYS A 181 21.80 3.29 -0.71
N GLU A 182 22.05 3.56 -1.98
CA GLU A 182 22.86 4.66 -2.50
C GLU A 182 22.22 6.04 -2.26
N ASP A 183 20.89 6.12 -2.18
CA ASP A 183 20.14 7.37 -2.03
C ASP A 183 19.68 7.64 -0.60
N MET A 184 20.01 6.73 0.33
CA MET A 184 19.54 6.72 1.71
C MET A 184 20.39 7.62 2.61
N GLN A 185 19.75 8.49 3.39
CA GLN A 185 20.37 9.26 4.47
C GLN A 185 20.42 8.45 5.77
N CYS A 186 19.28 7.88 6.18
CA CYS A 186 19.16 7.13 7.43
C CYS A 186 18.15 5.99 7.27
N GLU A 187 18.33 4.94 8.06
CA GLU A 187 17.47 3.75 8.09
C GLU A 187 17.17 3.31 9.51
N PHE A 188 15.95 2.81 9.70
CA PHE A 188 15.45 2.35 10.99
C PHE A 188 14.69 1.05 10.84
N GLY A 189 14.80 0.13 11.80
CA GLY A 189 14.00 -1.09 11.80
C GLY A 189 14.48 -2.14 10.81
N GLY A 190 13.52 -2.93 10.31
CA GLY A 190 13.78 -4.19 9.64
C GLY A 190 14.62 -5.11 10.53
N GLN A 191 15.62 -5.78 9.96
CA GLN A 191 16.57 -6.59 10.74
C GLN A 191 17.79 -5.81 11.25
N ARG A 192 17.82 -4.49 11.09
CA ARG A 192 19.05 -3.71 11.24
C ARG A 192 19.14 -3.01 12.58
N THR A 193 18.03 -2.48 13.07
CA THR A 193 17.90 -1.86 14.39
C THR A 193 16.54 -2.21 14.99
N PRO A 194 16.39 -2.20 16.33
CA PRO A 194 15.09 -2.31 16.97
C PRO A 194 14.17 -1.18 16.51
N ALA A 195 12.96 -1.51 16.05
CA ALA A 195 11.95 -0.50 15.77
C ALA A 195 10.54 -0.98 16.10
N PHE A 196 9.64 -0.02 16.35
CA PHE A 196 8.21 -0.25 16.45
C PHE A 196 7.41 1.02 16.17
N GLU A 197 6.14 0.83 15.85
CA GLU A 197 5.11 1.87 15.81
C GLU A 197 3.91 1.41 16.64
N TRP A 198 3.34 2.32 17.42
CA TRP A 198 2.25 2.01 18.34
C TRP A 198 1.32 3.22 18.46
N LEU A 199 0.06 3.04 18.06
CA LEU A 199 -0.98 4.03 18.29
C LEU A 199 -1.82 3.60 19.50
N ARG A 200 -2.08 4.55 20.40
CA ARG A 200 -2.89 4.33 21.60
C ARG A 200 -3.83 5.49 21.89
N MET A 201 -5.02 5.15 22.35
CA MET A 201 -5.98 6.10 22.88
C MET A 201 -5.53 6.56 24.28
N ARG A 202 -5.76 7.84 24.56
CA ARG A 202 -5.53 8.46 25.87
C ARG A 202 -6.72 9.31 26.27
N ASP A 203 -6.81 9.63 27.56
CA ASP A 203 -7.78 10.61 28.02
C ASP A 203 -7.46 11.98 27.41
N ILE A 204 -8.49 12.75 27.08
CA ILE A 204 -8.33 14.05 26.41
C ILE A 204 -7.49 15.05 27.21
N SER A 205 -7.39 14.88 28.53
CA SER A 205 -6.55 15.68 29.43
C SER A 205 -5.07 15.28 29.40
N GLU A 206 -4.74 14.09 28.90
CA GLU A 206 -3.38 13.55 28.83
C GLU A 206 -2.70 13.84 27.48
N VAL A 207 -3.48 14.30 26.48
CA VAL A 207 -2.99 14.62 25.13
C VAL A 207 -2.93 16.14 24.93
N GLU A 208 -1.72 16.63 24.63
CA GLU A 208 -1.50 17.97 24.13
C GLU A 208 -1.50 17.94 22.60
N ASP A 209 -2.54 18.50 21.98
CA ASP A 209 -2.71 18.44 20.52
C ASP A 209 -1.57 19.17 19.80
N GLY A 210 -1.03 18.52 18.77
CA GLY A 210 0.08 19.04 17.97
C GLY A 210 1.46 18.91 18.63
N ASN A 211 1.54 18.38 19.85
CA ASN A 211 2.83 18.17 20.50
C ASN A 211 3.61 17.03 19.81
N VAL A 212 4.85 17.33 19.43
CA VAL A 212 5.78 16.38 18.83
C VAL A 212 7.07 16.40 19.64
N GLU A 213 7.45 15.25 20.16
CA GLU A 213 8.67 15.09 20.97
C GLU A 213 9.62 14.09 20.32
N VAL A 214 10.87 14.49 20.07
CA VAL A 214 11.94 13.61 19.59
C VAL A 214 12.90 13.32 20.74
N ILE A 215 13.04 12.04 21.09
CA ILE A 215 13.71 11.57 22.30
C ILE A 215 14.89 10.68 21.91
N GLY A 216 16.03 11.31 21.72
CA GLY A 216 17.28 10.68 21.29
C GLY A 216 17.93 11.45 20.14
N PRO A 217 18.94 10.84 19.49
CA PRO A 217 19.59 11.42 18.31
C PRO A 217 18.63 11.59 17.11
N ASP A 218 18.79 12.65 16.33
CA ASP A 218 18.07 12.85 15.06
C ASP A 218 18.92 12.37 13.86
N ILE A 219 18.41 12.48 12.63
CA ILE A 219 19.03 11.90 11.42
C ILE A 219 20.36 12.55 11.02
N ASP A 220 20.66 13.74 11.52
CA ASP A 220 21.90 14.48 11.29
C ASP A 220 23.04 14.02 12.23
N SER A 221 22.71 13.20 13.24
CA SER A 221 23.69 12.63 14.17
C SER A 221 24.48 11.45 13.59
N VAL A 222 24.05 10.90 12.45
CA VAL A 222 24.68 9.76 11.78
C VAL A 222 25.19 10.16 10.40
N GLU A 223 26.25 9.50 9.95
CA GLU A 223 26.72 9.65 8.57
C GLU A 223 25.65 9.16 7.58
N ALA A 224 25.69 9.66 6.34
CA ALA A 224 24.76 9.24 5.31
C ALA A 224 24.81 7.72 5.07
N GLY A 225 23.65 7.07 5.11
CA GLY A 225 23.51 5.62 5.10
C GLY A 225 23.60 4.97 6.48
N GLY A 226 23.68 5.79 7.55
CA GLY A 226 23.66 5.38 8.94
C GLY A 226 22.33 4.78 9.38
N LYS A 227 22.30 4.28 10.62
CA LYS A 227 21.17 3.56 11.17
C LYS A 227 20.86 4.04 12.58
N LEU A 228 19.58 4.08 12.93
CA LEU A 228 19.10 4.40 14.27
C LEU A 228 17.95 3.46 14.66
N PRO A 229 17.75 3.17 15.95
CA PRO A 229 16.52 2.53 16.41
C PRO A 229 15.35 3.52 16.30
N LEU A 230 14.11 3.03 16.24
CA LEU A 230 12.93 3.89 16.07
C LEU A 230 11.72 3.41 16.86
N GLY A 231 11.18 4.25 17.73
CA GLY A 231 9.85 4.04 18.31
C GLY A 231 8.93 5.18 17.92
N ILE A 232 7.87 4.92 17.15
CA ILE A 232 6.82 5.91 16.85
C ILE A 232 5.63 5.64 17.77
N ILE A 233 5.38 6.50 18.75
CA ILE A 233 4.19 6.42 19.59
C ILE A 233 3.24 7.55 19.20
N VAL A 234 2.05 7.19 18.73
CA VAL A 234 0.97 8.15 18.43
C VAL A 234 -0.08 8.05 19.53
N GLU A 235 -0.29 9.14 20.25
CA GLU A 235 -1.33 9.25 21.28
C GLU A 235 -2.49 10.05 20.72
N VAL A 236 -3.65 9.42 20.62
CA VAL A 236 -4.87 10.06 20.11
C VAL A 236 -5.91 10.18 21.21
N ALA A 237 -6.72 11.23 21.15
CA ALA A 237 -7.90 11.36 21.99
C ALA A 237 -9.06 11.90 21.17
N GLY A 238 -10.27 11.42 21.44
CA GLY A 238 -11.47 11.96 20.83
C GLY A 238 -12.73 11.37 21.43
N ARG A 239 -13.84 12.14 21.42
CA ARG A 239 -15.10 11.72 22.06
C ARG A 239 -15.71 10.46 21.47
N LYS A 240 -15.40 10.17 20.20
CA LYS A 240 -15.88 8.98 19.47
C LYS A 240 -14.76 7.96 19.25
N MET A 241 -13.54 8.23 19.73
CA MET A 241 -12.45 7.27 19.66
C MET A 241 -12.75 6.09 20.59
N GLN A 242 -12.34 4.90 20.18
CA GLN A 242 -12.51 3.65 20.93
C GLN A 242 -11.25 2.80 20.77
N ASP A 243 -10.97 1.92 21.73
CA ASP A 243 -9.81 1.03 21.67
C ASP A 243 -9.82 0.15 20.40
N ASP A 244 -11.00 -0.23 19.92
CA ASP A 244 -11.21 -1.00 18.69
C ASP A 244 -10.77 -0.26 17.42
N PHE A 245 -10.60 1.06 17.48
CA PHE A 245 -10.15 1.88 16.35
C PHE A 245 -8.63 2.02 16.31
N GLU A 246 -7.92 1.68 17.39
CA GLU A 246 -6.47 1.84 17.45
C GLU A 246 -5.74 1.10 16.32
N PRO A 247 -6.00 -0.18 16.01
CA PRO A 247 -5.27 -0.88 14.94
C PRO A 247 -5.56 -0.30 13.55
N VAL A 248 -6.78 0.21 13.34
CA VAL A 248 -7.19 0.88 12.10
C VAL A 248 -6.35 2.12 11.86
N LEU A 249 -6.21 2.97 12.89
CA LEU A 249 -5.44 4.20 12.79
C LEU A 249 -3.93 3.91 12.80
N GLU A 250 -3.46 2.94 13.57
CA GLU A 250 -2.05 2.51 13.60
C GLU A 250 -1.56 2.12 12.21
N ARG A 251 -2.39 1.41 11.43
CA ARG A 251 -2.04 1.04 10.06
C ARG A 251 -1.81 2.24 9.15
N GLN A 252 -2.44 3.38 9.43
CA GLN A 252 -2.28 4.60 8.63
C GLN A 252 -0.92 5.25 8.82
N ILE A 253 -0.15 4.91 9.86
CA ILE A 253 1.24 5.36 9.99
C ILE A 253 2.03 4.97 8.73
N HIS A 254 1.79 3.76 8.21
CA HIS A 254 2.38 3.31 6.95
C HIS A 254 1.99 4.20 5.76
N THR A 255 0.70 4.40 5.51
CA THR A 255 0.24 5.20 4.37
C THR A 255 0.70 6.65 4.50
N PHE A 256 0.43 7.29 5.63
CA PHE A 256 0.74 8.70 5.86
C PHE A 256 2.24 8.99 5.77
N THR A 257 3.09 8.12 6.31
CA THR A 257 4.55 8.30 6.23
C THR A 257 5.05 8.18 4.79
N ASN A 258 4.49 7.27 4.00
CA ASN A 258 4.85 7.11 2.58
C ASN A 258 4.28 8.22 1.68
N GLU A 259 3.29 9.01 2.13
CA GLU A 259 2.82 10.17 1.36
C GLU A 259 3.81 11.35 1.39
N ALA A 260 4.82 11.34 2.27
CA ALA A 260 5.86 12.36 2.28
C ALA A 260 7.00 11.99 1.30
N GLN A 261 7.29 12.90 0.37
CA GLN A 261 8.31 12.69 -0.65
C GLN A 261 9.68 12.38 -0.03
N GLY A 262 10.34 11.34 -0.54
CA GLY A 262 11.67 10.93 -0.07
C GLY A 262 11.67 10.22 1.28
N ILE A 263 10.51 9.80 1.78
CA ILE A 263 10.35 8.95 2.96
C ILE A 263 9.71 7.62 2.52
N TRP A 264 10.23 6.52 3.05
CA TRP A 264 9.71 5.19 2.76
C TRP A 264 9.47 4.42 4.05
N HIS A 265 8.29 3.83 4.19
CA HIS A 265 7.88 3.03 5.34
C HIS A 265 7.32 1.68 4.88
N MET A 266 7.72 0.60 5.53
CA MET A 266 7.21 -0.75 5.27
C MET A 266 7.07 -1.51 6.59
N GLY A 267 6.20 -2.53 6.59
CA GLY A 267 5.90 -3.29 7.80
C GLY A 267 4.77 -2.64 8.60
N GLN A 268 4.72 -3.01 9.88
CA GLN A 268 3.68 -2.68 10.84
C GLN A 268 4.16 -3.02 12.25
N ARG A 269 3.50 -2.51 13.29
CA ARG A 269 3.76 -2.87 14.70
C ARG A 269 5.27 -2.80 15.01
N ASP A 270 5.88 -3.90 15.45
CA ASP A 270 7.29 -3.97 15.85
C ASP A 270 8.22 -4.60 14.79
N ILE A 271 7.74 -4.71 13.55
CA ILE A 271 8.51 -5.15 12.38
C ILE A 271 8.58 -4.08 11.29
N ASN A 272 8.38 -2.81 11.68
CA ASN A 272 8.46 -1.69 10.76
C ASN A 272 9.89 -1.45 10.27
N TRP A 273 10.00 -0.85 9.09
CA TRP A 273 11.25 -0.52 8.41
C TRP A 273 11.08 0.81 7.69
N VAL A 274 11.89 1.80 8.07
CA VAL A 274 11.80 3.18 7.58
C VAL A 274 13.11 3.60 6.95
N ARG A 275 13.02 4.33 5.84
CA ARG A 275 14.15 5.00 5.18
C ARG A 275 13.82 6.46 4.90
N ILE A 276 14.85 7.29 5.00
CA ILE A 276 14.80 8.71 4.64
C ILE A 276 15.86 8.94 3.57
N SER A 277 15.51 9.62 2.48
CA SER A 277 16.41 9.90 1.36
C SER A 277 17.36 11.06 1.67
N LYS A 278 18.48 11.11 0.94
CA LYS A 278 19.42 12.24 0.99
C LYS A 278 18.77 13.55 0.54
N ASP A 279 17.85 13.50 -0.41
CA ASP A 279 17.15 14.68 -0.91
C ASP A 279 16.18 15.25 0.14
N ALA A 280 15.43 14.38 0.85
CA ALA A 280 14.58 14.81 1.95
C ALA A 280 15.40 15.46 3.08
N ALA A 281 16.53 14.84 3.47
CA ALA A 281 17.42 15.41 4.47
C ALA A 281 18.03 16.75 4.01
N LYS A 282 18.42 16.88 2.73
CA LYS A 282 18.92 18.13 2.15
C LYS A 282 17.86 19.24 2.13
N ALA A 283 16.58 18.89 1.96
CA ALA A 283 15.46 19.82 2.07
C ALA A 283 15.23 20.29 3.53
N GLY A 284 15.84 19.62 4.51
CA GLY A 284 15.71 19.94 5.94
C GLY A 284 14.77 19.00 6.70
N PHE A 285 14.39 17.86 6.12
CA PHE A 285 13.58 16.87 6.81
C PHE A 285 14.32 16.32 8.04
N MET A 286 13.59 16.10 9.12
CA MET A 286 14.05 15.71 10.47
C MET A 286 12.95 14.84 11.10
N LEU A 287 13.24 14.07 12.15
CA LEU A 287 12.25 13.16 12.73
C LEU A 287 10.98 13.87 13.23
N GLU A 288 11.09 15.08 13.75
CA GLU A 288 9.91 15.87 14.17
C GLU A 288 8.87 16.06 13.04
N HIS A 289 9.30 16.04 11.78
CA HIS A 289 8.42 16.20 10.63
C HIS A 289 7.54 14.97 10.40
N ILE A 290 7.97 13.76 10.81
CA ILE A 290 7.10 12.58 10.85
C ILE A 290 5.94 12.83 11.83
N GLY A 291 6.21 13.41 12.99
CA GLY A 291 5.17 13.73 13.97
C GLY A 291 4.18 14.78 13.47
N LYS A 292 4.68 15.85 12.84
CA LYS A 292 3.84 16.91 12.23
C LYS A 292 2.97 16.36 11.09
N LEU A 293 3.54 15.48 10.26
CA LEU A 293 2.82 14.79 9.18
C LEU A 293 1.69 13.93 9.73
N LEU A 294 1.98 13.07 10.71
CA LEU A 294 0.98 12.20 11.32
C LEU A 294 -0.14 13.01 11.99
N HIS A 295 0.19 14.05 12.77
CA HIS A 295 -0.81 14.96 13.35
C HIS A 295 -1.75 15.54 12.29
N ALA A 296 -1.21 16.14 11.24
CA ALA A 296 -2.00 16.77 10.19
C ALA A 296 -2.89 15.74 9.45
N LYS A 297 -2.34 14.58 9.11
CA LYS A 297 -3.05 13.53 8.35
C LYS A 297 -4.16 12.87 9.18
N TYR A 298 -3.94 12.61 10.46
CA TYR A 298 -5.02 12.09 11.33
C TYR A 298 -6.16 13.09 11.48
N HIS A 299 -5.87 14.39 11.59
CA HIS A 299 -6.91 15.42 11.62
C HIS A 299 -7.66 15.52 10.28
N ASP A 300 -6.96 15.46 9.15
CA ASP A 300 -7.62 15.60 7.84
C ASP A 300 -8.53 14.41 7.52
N GLU A 301 -8.06 13.20 7.77
CA GLU A 301 -8.75 11.95 7.39
C GLU A 301 -9.73 11.44 8.47
N TYR A 302 -9.46 11.73 9.75
CA TYR A 302 -10.17 11.13 10.90
C TYR A 302 -10.70 12.15 11.92
N SER A 303 -10.86 13.42 11.55
CA SER A 303 -11.46 14.47 12.42
C SER A 303 -12.87 14.15 12.94
N ASN A 304 -13.56 13.17 12.37
CA ASN A 304 -14.85 12.71 12.88
C ASN A 304 -14.73 11.88 14.18
N ILE A 305 -13.55 11.32 14.47
CA ILE A 305 -13.30 10.47 15.65
C ILE A 305 -12.09 10.91 16.49
N VAL A 306 -11.11 11.59 15.91
CA VAL A 306 -9.91 12.10 16.56
C VAL A 306 -10.03 13.60 16.78
N ASP A 307 -9.98 14.02 18.06
CA ASP A 307 -10.01 15.44 18.46
C ASP A 307 -8.61 16.00 18.75
N LYS A 308 -7.68 15.16 19.20
CA LYS A 308 -6.29 15.53 19.52
C LYS A 308 -5.30 14.44 19.13
N VAL A 309 -4.11 14.85 18.68
CA VAL A 309 -2.99 13.95 18.38
C VAL A 309 -1.69 14.50 18.96
N GLN A 310 -0.95 13.64 19.64
CA GLN A 310 0.42 13.88 20.09
C GLN A 310 1.32 12.76 19.58
N VAL A 311 2.54 13.08 19.13
CA VAL A 311 3.49 12.09 18.61
C VAL A 311 4.79 12.13 19.39
N LYS A 312 5.28 10.96 19.81
CA LYS A 312 6.58 10.80 20.46
C LYS A 312 7.45 9.87 19.63
N ILE A 313 8.62 10.34 19.25
CA ILE A 313 9.57 9.60 18.43
C ILE A 313 10.80 9.30 19.28
N TYR A 314 11.16 8.02 19.39
CA TYR A 314 12.28 7.54 20.19
C TYR A 314 13.38 7.02 19.29
N THR A 315 14.62 7.47 19.53
CA THR A 315 15.83 6.98 18.86
C THR A 315 16.94 6.62 19.85
N ASP A 316 16.67 6.74 21.16
CA ASP A 316 17.48 6.11 22.20
C ASP A 316 17.19 4.61 22.26
N GLU A 317 18.18 3.77 21.95
CA GLU A 317 18.01 2.32 21.82
C GLU A 317 17.44 1.65 23.08
N LYS A 318 17.88 2.08 24.27
CA LYS A 318 17.42 1.50 25.54
C LYS A 318 15.94 1.80 25.77
N LYS A 319 15.50 3.01 25.45
CA LYS A 319 14.08 3.39 25.50
C LYS A 319 13.27 2.64 24.45
N VAL A 320 13.77 2.54 23.22
CA VAL A 320 13.09 1.83 22.12
C VAL A 320 12.85 0.37 22.48
N VAL A 321 13.87 -0.36 22.94
CA VAL A 321 13.73 -1.77 23.34
C VAL A 321 12.70 -1.93 24.46
N LYS A 322 12.78 -1.11 25.52
CA LYS A 322 11.84 -1.17 26.64
C LYS A 322 10.39 -0.86 26.23
N LEU A 323 10.18 0.13 25.38
CA LEU A 323 8.84 0.50 24.92
C LEU A 323 8.29 -0.51 23.91
N ARG A 324 9.15 -1.12 23.10
CA ARG A 324 8.78 -2.20 22.19
C ARG A 324 8.21 -3.40 22.95
N GLU A 325 8.82 -3.81 24.06
CA GLU A 325 8.29 -4.89 24.91
C GLU A 325 6.85 -4.59 25.40
N GLN A 326 6.58 -3.32 25.75
CA GLN A 326 5.23 -2.90 26.14
C GLN A 326 4.25 -2.93 24.97
N ALA A 327 4.68 -2.45 23.80
CA ALA A 327 3.87 -2.48 22.58
C ALA A 327 3.54 -3.92 22.17
N GLN A 328 4.51 -4.84 22.23
CA GLN A 328 4.31 -6.26 21.96
C GLN A 328 3.25 -6.90 22.86
N ALA A 329 3.20 -6.56 24.15
CA ALA A 329 2.16 -7.04 25.05
C ALA A 329 0.75 -6.57 24.62
N ILE A 330 0.63 -5.32 24.18
CA ILE A 330 -0.64 -4.78 23.65
C ILE A 330 -1.02 -5.44 22.33
N PHE A 331 -0.05 -5.69 21.45
CA PHE A 331 -0.30 -6.40 20.19
C PHE A 331 -0.81 -7.81 20.44
N ALA A 332 -0.22 -8.53 21.40
CA ALA A 332 -0.68 -9.86 21.81
C ALA A 332 -2.11 -9.83 22.38
N GLU A 333 -2.46 -8.80 23.18
CA GLU A 333 -3.83 -8.62 23.66
C GLU A 333 -4.82 -8.37 22.51
N ARG A 334 -4.48 -7.50 21.56
CA ARG A 334 -5.29 -7.24 20.37
C ARG A 334 -5.52 -8.53 19.56
N ASP A 335 -4.47 -9.32 19.34
CA ASP A 335 -4.56 -10.59 18.62
C ASP A 335 -5.42 -11.62 19.38
N ALA A 336 -5.36 -11.64 20.71
CA ALA A 336 -6.18 -12.52 21.54
C ALA A 336 -7.69 -12.23 21.46
N ARG A 337 -8.10 -11.00 21.11
CA ARG A 337 -9.54 -10.65 20.94
C ARG A 337 -10.19 -11.36 19.76
N LEU A 338 -9.39 -11.79 18.78
CA LEU A 338 -9.87 -12.58 17.63
C LEU A 338 -9.94 -14.08 17.96
N ALA A 339 -9.24 -14.51 19.02
CA ALA A 339 -9.15 -15.92 19.40
C ALA A 339 -10.54 -16.44 19.80
N GLY A 340 -11.12 -17.27 18.95
CA GLY A 340 -12.43 -17.91 19.17
C GLY A 340 -13.50 -17.56 18.16
N MET A 341 -13.27 -16.57 17.29
CA MET A 341 -14.15 -16.32 16.14
C MET A 341 -13.82 -17.30 15.00
N GLN A 342 -14.85 -17.94 14.43
CA GLN A 342 -14.70 -18.84 13.28
C GLN A 342 -15.31 -18.24 12.02
N ASP A 343 -14.82 -18.64 10.87
CA ASP A 343 -15.35 -18.22 9.57
C ASP A 343 -16.80 -18.70 9.37
N GLU A 344 -17.16 -19.82 10.01
CA GLU A 344 -18.53 -20.35 10.04
C GLU A 344 -19.50 -19.48 10.86
N ASP A 345 -19.03 -18.78 11.89
CA ASP A 345 -19.87 -18.01 12.82
C ASP A 345 -20.28 -16.63 12.28
N VAL A 346 -19.72 -16.21 11.16
CA VAL A 346 -19.97 -14.88 10.56
C VAL A 346 -20.55 -15.00 9.15
N GLU A 347 -21.58 -14.22 8.84
CA GLU A 347 -22.18 -14.16 7.50
C GLU A 347 -21.47 -13.17 6.54
N THR A 348 -20.55 -12.37 7.10
CA THR A 348 -19.91 -11.26 6.40
C THR A 348 -18.40 -11.36 6.56
N PHE A 349 -17.69 -11.36 5.45
CA PHE A 349 -16.26 -11.08 5.39
C PHE A 349 -16.04 -9.62 5.00
N TYR A 350 -14.81 -9.15 5.04
CA TYR A 350 -14.48 -7.79 4.62
C TYR A 350 -13.45 -7.79 3.49
N SER A 351 -13.61 -6.90 2.53
CA SER A 351 -12.52 -6.56 1.62
C SER A 351 -11.49 -5.68 2.30
N CYS A 352 -10.29 -5.63 1.74
CA CYS A 352 -9.39 -4.51 1.89
C CYS A 352 -8.72 -4.24 0.53
N THR A 353 -8.94 -3.03 -0.01
CA THR A 353 -8.33 -2.57 -1.28
C THR A 353 -7.27 -1.49 -1.07
N LEU A 354 -6.78 -1.30 0.17
CA LEU A 354 -5.82 -0.25 0.51
C LEU A 354 -4.53 -0.36 -0.33
N CYS A 355 -4.03 -1.58 -0.53
CA CYS A 355 -2.82 -1.82 -1.32
C CYS A 355 -3.02 -1.70 -2.85
N GLN A 356 -4.20 -1.31 -3.34
CA GLN A 356 -4.39 -1.07 -4.78
C GLN A 356 -3.62 0.16 -5.29
N SER A 357 -3.06 0.99 -4.39
CA SER A 357 -2.15 2.07 -4.76
C SER A 357 -0.89 1.56 -5.50
N PHE A 358 -0.40 0.36 -5.18
CA PHE A 358 0.76 -0.27 -5.83
C PHE A 358 0.50 -1.68 -6.38
N ALA A 359 -0.63 -2.31 -6.05
CA ALA A 359 -1.08 -3.59 -6.61
C ALA A 359 -2.53 -3.48 -7.12
N PRO A 360 -2.78 -2.86 -8.29
CA PRO A 360 -4.11 -2.38 -8.68
C PRO A 360 -5.21 -3.44 -8.76
N ASN A 361 -4.84 -4.69 -9.07
CA ASN A 361 -5.79 -5.79 -9.21
C ASN A 361 -5.94 -6.63 -7.93
N HIS A 362 -5.17 -6.31 -6.88
CA HIS A 362 -5.19 -7.05 -5.62
C HIS A 362 -6.42 -6.69 -4.78
N VAL A 363 -7.01 -7.71 -4.14
CA VAL A 363 -8.08 -7.56 -3.17
C VAL A 363 -7.81 -8.55 -2.03
N CYS A 364 -7.58 -8.06 -0.81
CA CYS A 364 -7.61 -8.92 0.37
C CYS A 364 -9.06 -9.21 0.73
N VAL A 365 -9.40 -10.47 0.99
CA VAL A 365 -10.66 -10.88 1.62
C VAL A 365 -10.33 -11.40 3.00
N VAL A 366 -10.69 -10.62 4.00
CA VAL A 366 -10.35 -10.82 5.40
C VAL A 366 -11.52 -11.51 6.11
N SER A 367 -11.22 -12.64 6.74
CA SER A 367 -12.14 -13.41 7.57
C SER A 367 -11.57 -13.54 8.99
N PRO A 368 -12.38 -13.94 10.00
CA PRO A 368 -11.87 -14.16 11.35
C PRO A 368 -10.64 -15.08 11.41
N GLU A 369 -10.60 -16.12 10.58
CA GLU A 369 -9.53 -17.12 10.55
C GLU A 369 -8.50 -16.90 9.42
N ARG A 370 -8.67 -15.86 8.59
CA ARG A 370 -7.67 -15.43 7.59
C ARG A 370 -7.51 -13.91 7.65
N PRO A 371 -6.62 -13.40 8.52
CA PRO A 371 -6.32 -11.97 8.59
C PRO A 371 -5.69 -11.48 7.29
N GLY A 372 -5.66 -10.16 7.11
CA GLY A 372 -4.95 -9.54 5.99
C GLY A 372 -3.48 -9.97 5.98
N LEU A 373 -2.96 -10.26 4.78
CA LEU A 373 -1.60 -10.78 4.60
C LEU A 373 -0.49 -9.89 5.21
N CYS A 374 -0.79 -8.60 5.42
CA CYS A 374 0.12 -7.64 6.06
C CYS A 374 0.32 -7.87 7.56
N GLY A 375 -0.50 -8.68 8.23
CA GLY A 375 -0.46 -8.90 9.69
C GLY A 375 -1.14 -7.80 10.53
N ALA A 376 -1.40 -6.63 9.94
CA ALA A 376 -1.91 -5.46 10.67
C ALA A 376 -3.44 -5.37 10.74
N TYR A 377 -4.17 -5.92 9.76
CA TYR A 377 -5.63 -5.86 9.70
C TYR A 377 -6.26 -7.23 9.89
N SER A 378 -7.05 -7.36 10.93
CA SER A 378 -7.96 -8.46 11.20
C SER A 378 -9.36 -8.20 10.65
N TRP A 379 -10.26 -9.17 10.84
CA TRP A 379 -11.67 -9.01 10.52
C TRP A 379 -12.34 -7.89 11.35
N LEU A 380 -12.01 -7.79 12.64
CA LEU A 380 -12.53 -6.74 13.53
C LEU A 380 -12.04 -5.36 13.08
N ASP A 381 -10.78 -5.25 12.67
CA ASP A 381 -10.21 -4.00 12.18
C ASP A 381 -10.88 -3.55 10.88
N CYS A 382 -11.16 -4.49 9.97
CA CYS A 382 -11.87 -4.15 8.73
C CYS A 382 -13.31 -3.69 9.00
N ARG A 383 -13.99 -4.29 9.99
CA ARG A 383 -15.31 -3.84 10.44
C ARG A 383 -15.24 -2.43 11.03
N ALA A 384 -14.29 -2.18 11.92
CA ALA A 384 -14.07 -0.87 12.51
C ALA A 384 -13.73 0.19 11.45
N ALA A 385 -12.86 -0.14 10.49
CA ALA A 385 -12.51 0.76 9.38
C ALA A 385 -13.73 1.15 8.53
N TYR A 386 -14.64 0.21 8.26
CA TYR A 386 -15.90 0.50 7.58
C TYR A 386 -16.84 1.39 8.41
N GLU A 387 -16.88 1.19 9.73
CA GLU A 387 -17.68 2.03 10.64
C GLU A 387 -17.18 3.49 10.65
N ILE A 388 -15.86 3.68 10.67
CA ILE A 388 -15.22 5.00 10.66
C ILE A 388 -15.45 5.68 9.30
N THR A 389 -15.20 4.96 8.21
CA THR A 389 -15.25 5.49 6.83
C THR A 389 -15.97 4.50 5.90
N PRO A 390 -17.31 4.58 5.77
CA PRO A 390 -18.08 3.64 4.94
C PRO A 390 -17.73 3.64 3.44
N SER A 391 -17.17 4.74 2.93
CA SER A 391 -16.68 4.86 1.56
C SER A 391 -15.21 4.44 1.39
N GLY A 392 -14.58 3.92 2.46
CA GLY A 392 -13.17 3.54 2.49
C GLY A 392 -12.86 2.21 1.81
N PRO A 393 -11.62 1.73 1.90
CA PRO A 393 -11.15 0.52 1.21
C PRO A 393 -11.69 -0.79 1.81
N ASN A 394 -12.25 -0.73 3.02
CA ASN A 394 -12.81 -1.87 3.72
C ASN A 394 -14.32 -1.92 3.50
N GLN A 395 -14.79 -2.91 2.72
CA GLN A 395 -16.20 -3.06 2.38
C GLN A 395 -16.74 -4.39 2.89
N PRO A 396 -17.93 -4.44 3.50
CA PRO A 396 -18.54 -5.69 3.91
C PRO A 396 -18.95 -6.51 2.68
N ILE A 397 -18.61 -7.80 2.70
CA ILE A 397 -18.98 -8.78 1.69
C ILE A 397 -19.80 -9.87 2.38
N SER A 398 -21.10 -9.90 2.10
CA SER A 398 -21.93 -11.06 2.48
C SER A 398 -21.40 -12.30 1.76
N LYS A 399 -21.18 -13.41 2.50
CA LYS A 399 -20.64 -14.66 1.92
C LYS A 399 -21.48 -15.13 0.74
N GLY A 400 -22.80 -15.13 0.86
CA GLY A 400 -23.69 -15.66 -0.18
C GLY A 400 -23.69 -17.19 -0.21
N ASN A 401 -23.92 -17.78 -1.38
CA ASN A 401 -23.92 -19.23 -1.52
C ASN A 401 -22.48 -19.74 -1.64
N MET A 402 -22.16 -20.75 -0.84
CA MET A 402 -20.88 -21.46 -0.97
C MET A 402 -20.93 -22.30 -2.25
N ILE A 403 -19.95 -22.10 -3.13
CA ILE A 403 -19.80 -22.79 -4.42
C ILE A 403 -18.92 -24.03 -4.24
N GLU A 404 -17.83 -23.89 -3.48
CA GLU A 404 -16.88 -24.97 -3.23
C GLU A 404 -16.53 -25.02 -1.75
N HIS A 405 -16.96 -26.08 -1.07
CA HIS A 405 -16.85 -26.20 0.38
C HIS A 405 -15.40 -26.42 0.83
N THR A 406 -14.64 -27.21 0.09
CA THR A 406 -13.28 -27.61 0.48
C THR A 406 -12.32 -26.43 0.45
N VAL A 407 -12.33 -25.67 -0.64
CA VAL A 407 -11.38 -24.56 -0.85
C VAL A 407 -11.92 -23.20 -0.38
N GLY A 408 -13.18 -23.15 0.04
CA GLY A 408 -13.83 -21.93 0.50
C GLY A 408 -14.03 -20.92 -0.63
N GLN A 409 -14.95 -21.21 -1.55
CA GLN A 409 -15.41 -20.21 -2.53
C GLN A 409 -16.89 -19.92 -2.36
N TRP A 410 -17.25 -18.65 -2.56
CA TRP A 410 -18.64 -18.20 -2.54
C TRP A 410 -18.97 -17.28 -3.71
N ASP A 411 -20.22 -17.30 -4.13
CA ASP A 411 -20.71 -16.54 -5.29
C ASP A 411 -20.52 -15.02 -5.14
N ARG A 412 -20.88 -14.46 -3.98
CA ARG A 412 -20.81 -13.02 -3.72
C ARG A 412 -19.38 -12.55 -3.47
N ILE A 413 -18.54 -13.39 -2.87
CA ILE A 413 -17.11 -13.08 -2.71
C ILE A 413 -16.44 -13.03 -4.09
N ASN A 414 -16.66 -14.04 -4.94
CA ASN A 414 -16.15 -14.03 -6.31
C ASN A 414 -16.66 -12.84 -7.12
N ALA A 415 -17.96 -12.52 -7.03
CA ALA A 415 -18.53 -11.35 -7.71
C ALA A 415 -17.91 -10.02 -7.23
N PHE A 416 -17.63 -9.90 -5.93
CA PHE A 416 -16.94 -8.73 -5.40
C PHE A 416 -15.50 -8.63 -5.91
N VAL A 417 -14.74 -9.73 -5.82
CA VAL A 417 -13.34 -9.80 -6.26
C VAL A 417 -13.21 -9.51 -7.76
N LEU A 418 -14.09 -10.06 -8.60
CA LEU A 418 -14.14 -9.77 -10.04
C LEU A 418 -14.32 -8.28 -10.31
N LYS A 419 -15.27 -7.64 -9.62
CA LYS A 419 -15.52 -6.20 -9.77
C LYS A 419 -14.34 -5.36 -9.26
N ALA A 420 -13.85 -5.64 -8.05
CA ALA A 420 -12.84 -4.85 -7.37
C ALA A 420 -11.43 -5.01 -7.96
N SER A 421 -11.15 -6.12 -8.66
CA SER A 421 -9.90 -6.36 -9.39
C SER A 421 -9.90 -5.83 -10.83
N GLY A 422 -10.95 -5.09 -11.23
CA GLY A 422 -11.09 -4.61 -12.61
C GLY A 422 -11.34 -5.72 -13.64
N GLY A 423 -11.88 -6.86 -13.20
CA GLY A 423 -12.16 -8.02 -14.06
C GLY A 423 -11.01 -9.02 -14.21
N ASN A 424 -9.88 -8.80 -13.54
CA ASN A 424 -8.68 -9.65 -13.70
C ASN A 424 -8.76 -10.96 -12.91
N ILE A 425 -9.50 -10.99 -11.80
CA ILE A 425 -9.57 -12.14 -10.89
C ILE A 425 -11.02 -12.61 -10.81
N GLU A 426 -11.33 -13.75 -11.44
CA GLU A 426 -12.71 -14.26 -11.52
C GLU A 426 -13.14 -15.00 -10.26
N ARG A 427 -12.22 -15.75 -9.65
CA ARG A 427 -12.46 -16.63 -8.51
C ARG A 427 -11.34 -16.53 -7.50
N MET A 428 -11.66 -16.73 -6.24
CA MET A 428 -10.66 -16.78 -5.18
C MET A 428 -11.07 -17.78 -4.09
N SER A 429 -10.12 -18.62 -3.69
CA SER A 429 -10.26 -19.62 -2.64
C SER A 429 -9.70 -19.12 -1.31
N GLN A 430 -10.53 -19.18 -0.27
CA GLN A 430 -10.15 -18.75 1.07
C GLN A 430 -9.22 -19.74 1.77
N TYR A 431 -9.27 -21.03 1.41
CA TYR A 431 -8.60 -22.11 2.14
C TYR A 431 -7.64 -22.94 1.29
N SER A 432 -7.39 -22.53 0.03
CA SER A 432 -6.46 -23.23 -0.86
C SER A 432 -5.34 -22.30 -1.34
N MET A 433 -4.13 -22.84 -1.43
CA MET A 433 -3.00 -22.21 -2.12
C MET A 433 -2.79 -22.71 -3.56
N ILE A 434 -3.52 -23.75 -3.96
CA ILE A 434 -3.39 -24.40 -5.27
C ILE A 434 -4.50 -23.95 -6.21
N VAL A 435 -5.75 -24.03 -5.78
CA VAL A 435 -6.92 -23.70 -6.59
C VAL A 435 -7.28 -22.23 -6.37
N ASP A 436 -7.16 -21.41 -7.41
CA ASP A 436 -7.54 -19.99 -7.40
C ASP A 436 -7.10 -19.23 -6.12
N PRO A 437 -5.81 -19.26 -5.72
CA PRO A 437 -5.39 -18.63 -4.47
C PRO A 437 -5.71 -17.13 -4.43
N MET A 438 -5.91 -16.58 -3.24
CA MET A 438 -5.97 -15.12 -3.08
C MET A 438 -4.66 -14.49 -3.57
N THR A 439 -4.77 -13.44 -4.39
CA THR A 439 -3.61 -12.70 -4.88
C THR A 439 -2.86 -12.04 -3.72
N SER A 440 -1.61 -11.65 -3.95
CA SER A 440 -0.80 -10.94 -2.94
C SER A 440 -0.35 -9.58 -3.46
N CYS A 441 -0.33 -8.55 -2.62
CA CYS A 441 0.17 -7.22 -3.01
C CYS A 441 1.70 -7.13 -2.92
N GLY A 442 2.27 -7.16 -1.72
CA GLY A 442 3.71 -7.01 -1.49
C GLY A 442 4.12 -6.75 -0.04
N CYS A 443 3.16 -6.44 0.84
CA CYS A 443 3.38 -6.19 2.26
C CYS A 443 3.24 -7.43 3.16
N PHE A 444 3.19 -8.64 2.60
CA PHE A 444 3.09 -9.89 3.37
C PHE A 444 4.27 -10.09 4.32
N GLU A 445 4.02 -10.66 5.49
CA GLU A 445 5.07 -10.98 6.47
C GLU A 445 5.81 -12.26 6.09
N CYS A 446 5.10 -13.21 5.51
CA CYS A 446 5.59 -14.52 5.10
C CYS A 446 5.16 -14.88 3.68
N ILE A 447 5.91 -15.79 3.07
CA ILE A 447 5.54 -16.46 1.82
C ILE A 447 5.55 -17.96 2.06
N ALA A 448 4.45 -18.64 1.71
CA ALA A 448 4.40 -20.08 1.59
C ALA A 448 4.58 -20.50 0.13
N THR A 449 5.43 -21.50 -0.12
CA THR A 449 5.64 -22.09 -1.44
C THR A 449 5.69 -23.60 -1.37
N VAL A 450 5.13 -24.26 -2.37
CA VAL A 450 5.24 -25.72 -2.55
C VAL A 450 6.70 -26.13 -2.74
N LEU A 451 7.09 -27.24 -2.11
CA LEU A 451 8.32 -28.00 -2.38
C LEU A 451 7.92 -29.35 -3.00
N PRO A 452 7.85 -29.45 -4.34
CA PRO A 452 7.17 -30.55 -5.00
C PRO A 452 7.61 -31.95 -4.56
N SER A 453 8.92 -32.16 -4.42
CA SER A 453 9.54 -33.45 -4.09
C SER A 453 9.18 -33.93 -2.68
N THR A 454 8.75 -33.01 -1.80
CA THR A 454 8.39 -33.29 -0.41
C THR A 454 6.91 -33.59 -0.21
N GLY A 455 6.06 -33.26 -1.19
CA GLY A 455 4.60 -33.25 -1.02
C GLY A 455 4.10 -32.20 -0.02
N GLY A 456 4.95 -31.25 0.37
CA GLY A 456 4.66 -30.20 1.35
C GLY A 456 5.03 -28.80 0.86
N ILE A 457 5.10 -27.88 1.81
CA ILE A 457 5.38 -26.46 1.61
C ILE A 457 6.51 -26.00 2.53
N MET A 458 7.27 -25.01 2.08
CA MET A 458 8.10 -24.20 2.96
C MET A 458 7.43 -22.85 3.24
N ILE A 459 7.72 -22.27 4.41
CA ILE A 459 7.33 -20.90 4.75
C ILE A 459 8.59 -20.10 5.04
N VAL A 460 8.71 -18.90 4.48
CA VAL A 460 9.80 -17.97 4.74
C VAL A 460 9.27 -16.60 5.13
N ASN A 461 9.75 -16.05 6.24
CA ASN A 461 9.41 -14.70 6.70
C ASN A 461 10.33 -13.64 6.09
N ARG A 462 9.86 -12.39 6.03
CA ARG A 462 10.53 -11.24 5.38
C ARG A 462 11.93 -10.98 5.90
N GLU A 463 12.14 -11.24 7.18
CA GLU A 463 13.40 -11.05 7.85
C GLU A 463 14.43 -12.09 7.38
N TYR A 464 14.05 -13.29 6.95
CA TYR A 464 15.05 -14.26 6.48
C TYR A 464 15.66 -13.86 5.11
N ILE A 465 16.96 -13.51 5.11
CA ILE A 465 17.68 -12.97 3.94
C ILE A 465 18.49 -14.00 3.14
N GLU A 466 18.57 -15.23 3.63
CA GLU A 466 19.37 -16.29 3.01
C GLU A 466 18.57 -17.07 1.96
N MET A 467 19.23 -18.01 1.30
CA MET A 467 18.59 -18.88 0.34
C MET A 467 17.64 -19.86 1.05
N THR A 468 16.55 -20.21 0.39
CA THR A 468 15.61 -21.23 0.86
C THR A 468 15.67 -22.50 0.00
N PRO A 469 15.07 -23.61 0.45
CA PRO A 469 15.07 -24.87 -0.31
C PRO A 469 14.48 -24.78 -1.72
N CYS A 470 13.62 -23.80 -2.01
CA CYS A 470 13.08 -23.58 -3.35
C CYS A 470 14.05 -22.82 -4.30
N GLY A 471 15.30 -22.58 -3.88
CA GLY A 471 16.32 -21.93 -4.69
C GLY A 471 16.14 -20.42 -4.86
N MET A 472 15.35 -19.77 -4.00
CA MET A 472 15.09 -18.33 -4.04
C MET A 472 15.24 -17.71 -2.65
N LYS A 473 15.63 -16.42 -2.60
CA LYS A 473 15.54 -15.61 -1.38
C LYS A 473 14.12 -15.07 -1.20
N PHE A 474 13.76 -14.64 0.00
CA PHE A 474 12.48 -13.95 0.24
C PHE A 474 12.24 -12.80 -0.74
N SER A 475 13.25 -11.97 -1.02
CA SER A 475 13.13 -10.83 -1.95
C SER A 475 12.78 -11.25 -3.39
N THR A 476 13.30 -12.40 -3.83
CA THR A 476 13.01 -12.95 -5.16
C THR A 476 11.60 -13.51 -5.20
N LEU A 477 11.22 -14.31 -4.19
CA LEU A 477 9.86 -14.83 -4.04
C LEU A 477 8.83 -13.70 -3.98
N ALA A 478 9.13 -12.63 -3.24
CA ALA A 478 8.22 -11.48 -3.12
C ALA A 478 7.92 -10.83 -4.47
N GLY A 479 8.92 -10.79 -5.38
CA GLY A 479 8.74 -10.31 -6.75
C GLY A 479 7.90 -11.26 -7.63
N THR A 480 7.90 -12.56 -7.33
CA THR A 480 7.08 -13.57 -8.04
C THR A 480 5.64 -13.58 -7.55
N VAL A 481 5.42 -13.45 -6.24
CA VAL A 481 4.10 -13.60 -5.60
C VAL A 481 3.32 -12.30 -5.52
N GLY A 482 4.01 -11.16 -5.42
CA GLY A 482 3.39 -9.84 -5.33
C GLY A 482 2.78 -9.33 -6.64
N GLY A 483 2.17 -8.15 -6.58
CA GLY A 483 1.63 -7.44 -7.75
C GLY A 483 0.18 -7.79 -8.13
N GLY A 484 -0.52 -8.57 -7.30
CA GLY A 484 -1.94 -8.84 -7.49
C GLY A 484 -2.27 -9.90 -8.54
N GLN A 485 -1.35 -10.85 -8.79
CA GLN A 485 -1.57 -12.00 -9.66
C GLN A 485 -1.95 -13.25 -8.85
N GLN A 486 -2.63 -14.21 -9.48
CA GLN A 486 -2.82 -15.54 -8.90
C GLN A 486 -1.65 -16.44 -9.27
N THR A 487 -0.97 -16.94 -8.24
CA THR A 487 0.20 -17.81 -8.39
C THR A 487 -0.05 -19.13 -7.67
N PRO A 488 -0.74 -20.10 -8.29
CA PRO A 488 -0.91 -21.43 -7.73
C PRO A 488 0.40 -22.02 -7.20
N GLY A 489 0.38 -22.50 -5.96
CA GLY A 489 1.56 -23.01 -5.26
C GLY A 489 2.36 -21.96 -4.49
N PHE A 490 2.01 -20.67 -4.59
CA PHE A 490 2.64 -19.58 -3.86
C PHE A 490 1.59 -18.62 -3.27
N ILE A 491 1.68 -18.33 -1.98
CA ILE A 491 0.84 -17.31 -1.33
C ILE A 491 1.66 -16.44 -0.38
N GLY A 492 1.39 -15.13 -0.39
CA GLY A 492 1.80 -14.23 0.67
C GLY A 492 0.78 -14.25 1.81
N HIS A 493 1.24 -14.28 3.05
CA HIS A 493 0.37 -14.30 4.23
C HIS A 493 1.04 -13.64 5.45
N SER A 494 0.26 -13.41 6.51
CA SER A 494 0.77 -12.96 7.80
C SER A 494 1.31 -14.13 8.62
N LYS A 495 2.14 -13.84 9.64
CA LYS A 495 2.60 -14.85 10.61
C LYS A 495 1.42 -15.48 11.35
N HIS A 496 0.41 -14.67 11.69
CA HIS A 496 -0.82 -15.11 12.36
C HIS A 496 -1.59 -16.18 11.59
N TYR A 497 -1.60 -16.11 10.25
CA TYR A 497 -2.34 -17.07 9.44
C TYR A 497 -1.77 -18.50 9.54
N ILE A 498 -0.47 -18.67 9.83
CA ILE A 498 0.17 -20.00 9.94
C ILE A 498 -0.55 -20.89 10.96
N ASN A 499 -0.96 -20.29 12.09
CA ASN A 499 -1.58 -21.02 13.20
C ASN A 499 -3.12 -21.08 13.08
N SER A 500 -3.69 -20.63 11.97
CA SER A 500 -5.13 -20.70 11.74
C SER A 500 -5.61 -22.13 11.53
N LYS A 501 -6.87 -22.42 11.91
CA LYS A 501 -7.53 -23.68 11.53
C LYS A 501 -7.83 -23.74 10.04
N LYS A 502 -7.92 -22.58 9.37
CA LYS A 502 -8.18 -22.43 7.94
C LYS A 502 -6.91 -22.27 7.09
N PHE A 503 -5.72 -22.23 7.71
CA PHE A 503 -4.45 -22.18 6.99
C PHE A 503 -4.37 -23.31 5.97
N ILE A 504 -4.43 -22.98 4.68
CA ILE A 504 -4.42 -23.92 3.53
C ILE A 504 -5.18 -25.24 3.82
N ALA A 505 -6.33 -25.14 4.48
CA ALA A 505 -7.02 -26.31 5.02
C ALA A 505 -7.46 -27.30 3.93
N ALA A 506 -7.65 -26.82 2.69
CA ALA A 506 -7.91 -27.67 1.54
C ALA A 506 -6.75 -28.62 1.20
N GLU A 507 -5.51 -28.21 1.49
CA GLU A 507 -4.31 -29.00 1.25
C GLU A 507 -3.84 -29.78 2.50
N GLY A 508 -4.52 -29.66 3.64
CA GLY A 508 -4.16 -30.34 4.89
C GLY A 508 -3.44 -29.47 5.92
N GLY A 509 -3.39 -28.16 5.70
CA GLY A 509 -2.94 -27.20 6.70
C GLY A 509 -1.51 -27.38 7.18
N ILE A 510 -1.29 -27.20 8.48
CA ILE A 510 0.06 -27.17 9.07
C ILE A 510 0.84 -28.48 8.85
N GLN A 511 0.15 -29.62 8.62
CA GLN A 511 0.78 -30.91 8.31
C GLN A 511 1.61 -30.89 7.03
N ARG A 512 1.39 -29.90 6.15
CA ARG A 512 2.17 -29.71 4.93
C ARG A 512 3.46 -28.92 5.15
N ILE A 513 3.66 -28.28 6.29
CA ILE A 513 4.83 -27.42 6.50
C ILE A 513 6.05 -28.30 6.74
N VAL A 514 6.96 -28.35 5.78
CA VAL A 514 8.18 -29.18 5.84
C VAL A 514 9.45 -28.38 6.10
N TRP A 515 9.39 -27.05 5.96
CA TRP A 515 10.53 -26.17 6.24
C TRP A 515 10.08 -24.78 6.70
N MET A 516 10.73 -24.27 7.75
CA MET A 516 10.58 -22.90 8.25
C MET A 516 11.91 -22.41 8.83
N PRO A 517 12.28 -21.12 8.69
CA PRO A 517 13.45 -20.59 9.38
C PRO A 517 13.36 -20.77 10.89
N THR A 518 14.48 -21.06 11.55
CA THR A 518 14.54 -21.23 13.01
C THR A 518 13.93 -20.03 13.73
N MET A 519 14.22 -18.81 13.27
CA MET A 519 13.67 -17.59 13.85
C MET A 519 12.14 -17.53 13.80
N LEU A 520 11.53 -18.05 12.73
CA LEU A 520 10.07 -18.08 12.60
C LEU A 520 9.49 -19.15 13.53
N LYS A 521 10.12 -20.34 13.60
CA LYS A 521 9.71 -21.40 14.53
C LYS A 521 9.68 -20.92 15.98
N GLU A 522 10.73 -20.22 16.42
CA GLU A 522 10.80 -19.68 17.78
C GLU A 522 9.75 -18.59 18.03
N GLU A 523 9.51 -17.72 17.05
CA GLU A 523 8.53 -16.63 17.18
C GLU A 523 7.09 -17.16 17.33
N ILE A 524 6.72 -18.22 16.61
CA ILE A 524 5.35 -18.76 16.63
C ILE A 524 5.19 -20.01 17.51
N LYS A 525 6.23 -20.42 18.24
CA LYS A 525 6.36 -21.73 18.89
C LYS A 525 5.12 -22.13 19.70
N ASP A 526 4.73 -21.31 20.66
CA ASP A 526 3.65 -21.63 21.59
C ASP A 526 2.30 -21.78 20.87
N ALA A 527 2.02 -20.90 19.91
CA ALA A 527 0.80 -20.94 19.11
C ALA A 527 0.79 -22.12 18.13
N PHE A 528 1.95 -22.46 17.57
CA PHE A 528 2.12 -23.58 16.64
C PHE A 528 1.97 -24.93 17.33
N ILE A 529 2.57 -25.11 18.52
CA ILE A 529 2.42 -26.31 19.34
C ILE A 529 0.95 -26.56 19.65
N LYS A 530 0.23 -25.53 20.13
CA LYS A 530 -1.21 -25.62 20.38
C LYS A 530 -1.99 -25.99 19.11
N ARG A 531 -1.63 -25.41 17.96
CA ARG A 531 -2.29 -25.72 16.68
C ARG A 531 -2.01 -27.16 16.22
N ALA A 532 -0.82 -27.70 16.48
CA ALA A 532 -0.46 -29.09 16.20
C ALA A 532 -1.25 -30.07 17.07
N GLU A 533 -1.43 -29.75 18.36
CA GLU A 533 -2.29 -30.53 19.26
C GLU A 533 -3.75 -30.56 18.77
N ASP A 534 -4.27 -29.43 18.27
CA ASP A 534 -5.63 -29.33 17.69
C ASP A 534 -5.85 -30.25 16.46
N VAL A 535 -4.79 -30.66 15.75
CA VAL A 535 -4.86 -31.67 14.66
C VAL A 535 -4.44 -33.08 15.09
N GLY A 536 -4.23 -33.30 16.39
CA GLY A 536 -3.89 -34.61 16.94
C GLY A 536 -2.41 -35.00 16.77
N LEU A 537 -1.52 -34.02 16.64
CA LEU A 537 -0.07 -34.23 16.63
C LEU A 537 0.54 -33.85 17.98
N ASP A 538 1.67 -34.48 18.32
CA ASP A 538 2.50 -34.02 19.42
C ASP A 538 3.23 -32.73 18.97
N GLY A 539 2.92 -31.59 19.59
CA GLY A 539 3.31 -30.30 19.04
C GLY A 539 4.82 -30.02 19.05
N GLU A 540 5.52 -30.41 20.11
CA GLU A 540 6.99 -30.28 20.16
C GLU A 540 7.66 -31.20 19.14
N SER A 541 7.28 -32.49 19.14
CA SER A 541 7.83 -33.46 18.18
C SER A 541 7.53 -33.05 16.74
N PHE A 542 6.33 -32.53 16.46
CA PHE A 542 5.98 -32.08 15.11
C PHE A 542 6.82 -30.89 14.67
N LEU A 543 7.05 -29.90 15.54
CA LEU A 543 7.90 -28.75 15.22
C LEU A 543 9.36 -29.17 14.93
N GLU A 544 9.87 -30.19 15.63
CA GLU A 544 11.19 -30.79 15.37
C GLU A 544 11.26 -31.57 14.05
N MET A 545 10.14 -32.11 13.56
CA MET A 545 10.06 -32.80 12.26
C MET A 545 10.08 -31.84 11.06
N ILE A 546 9.92 -30.53 11.28
CA ILE A 546 9.99 -29.50 10.24
C ILE A 546 11.45 -29.10 10.08
N ALA A 547 11.98 -29.08 8.86
CA ALA A 547 13.35 -28.63 8.62
C ALA A 547 13.50 -27.09 8.78
N ASP A 548 14.73 -26.62 8.83
CA ASP A 548 15.14 -25.22 8.90
C ASP A 548 16.52 -25.06 8.26
N GLU A 549 17.05 -23.84 8.24
CA GLU A 549 18.35 -23.53 7.65
C GLU A 549 19.54 -24.24 8.33
N THR A 550 19.35 -24.81 9.52
CA THR A 550 20.41 -25.55 10.24
C THR A 550 20.43 -27.05 9.90
N SER A 551 19.34 -27.56 9.34
CA SER A 551 19.10 -28.97 9.06
C SER A 551 19.06 -29.29 7.56
N ALA A 552 18.48 -28.41 6.75
CA ALA A 552 18.40 -28.56 5.29
C ALA A 552 18.28 -27.22 4.57
N THR A 553 19.01 -27.05 3.47
CA THR A 553 19.04 -25.81 2.68
C THR A 553 18.60 -26.01 1.22
N THR A 554 18.43 -27.26 0.79
CA THR A 554 17.93 -27.64 -0.53
C THR A 554 16.71 -28.54 -0.43
N GLU A 555 15.89 -28.60 -1.48
CA GLU A 555 14.69 -29.44 -1.50
C GLU A 555 14.99 -30.94 -1.29
N GLU A 556 16.11 -31.44 -1.83
CA GLU A 556 16.57 -32.81 -1.64
C GLU A 556 16.93 -33.10 -0.17
N GLU A 557 17.66 -32.19 0.47
CA GLU A 557 18.00 -32.30 1.90
C GLU A 557 16.75 -32.25 2.79
N VAL A 558 15.76 -31.41 2.43
CA VAL A 558 14.48 -31.34 3.15
C VAL A 558 13.76 -32.68 3.06
N LEU A 559 13.65 -33.26 1.85
CA LEU A 559 13.02 -34.57 1.65
C LEU A 559 13.69 -35.66 2.50
N GLU A 560 15.02 -35.70 2.52
CA GLU A 560 15.76 -36.65 3.36
C GLU A 560 15.47 -36.46 4.85
N PHE A 561 15.48 -35.22 5.33
CA PHE A 561 15.25 -34.89 6.73
C PHE A 561 13.85 -35.32 7.17
N ILE A 562 12.81 -34.88 6.45
CA ILE A 562 11.41 -35.16 6.82
C ILE A 562 11.08 -36.65 6.73
N THR A 563 11.72 -37.39 5.82
CA THR A 563 11.55 -38.84 5.70
C THR A 563 12.14 -39.56 6.91
N LYS A 564 13.36 -39.18 7.34
CA LYS A 564 14.01 -39.74 8.54
C LYS A 564 13.22 -39.40 9.82
N ALA A 565 12.64 -38.20 9.86
CA ALA A 565 11.85 -37.71 10.99
C ALA A 565 10.43 -38.32 11.04
N GLY A 566 9.98 -39.01 9.98
CA GLY A 566 8.62 -39.57 9.92
C GLY A 566 7.54 -38.50 9.78
N HIS A 567 7.85 -37.38 9.12
CA HIS A 567 6.95 -36.24 8.98
C HIS A 567 5.66 -36.64 8.22
N PRO A 568 4.46 -36.18 8.66
CA PRO A 568 3.18 -36.60 8.10
C PRO A 568 3.04 -36.33 6.59
N ALA A 569 3.57 -35.21 6.09
CA ALA A 569 3.51 -34.85 4.67
C ALA A 569 4.02 -35.96 3.71
N THR A 570 4.95 -36.81 4.16
CA THR A 570 5.52 -37.90 3.35
C THR A 570 4.54 -39.02 3.02
N THR A 571 3.40 -39.08 3.72
CA THR A 571 2.36 -40.11 3.57
C THR A 571 1.01 -39.56 3.16
N MET A 572 0.90 -38.23 3.05
CA MET A 572 -0.32 -37.57 2.58
C MET A 572 -0.42 -37.67 1.06
N GLU A 573 -1.65 -37.54 0.52
CA GLU A 573 -1.86 -37.44 -0.92
C GLU A 573 -1.03 -36.29 -1.52
N PRO A 574 -0.50 -36.44 -2.75
CA PRO A 574 0.19 -35.35 -3.44
C PRO A 574 -0.67 -34.08 -3.53
N MET A 575 -0.04 -32.92 -3.49
CA MET A 575 -0.73 -31.63 -3.64
C MET A 575 -1.12 -31.33 -5.10
N PHE A 576 -0.58 -32.08 -6.07
CA PHE A 576 -0.74 -31.90 -7.52
C PHE A 576 -0.62 -33.22 -8.27
#